data_AF-A0A2M9BVC5-F1
#
_entry.id   AF-A0A2M9BVC5-F1
#
_cell.length_a   1.000
_cell.length_b   1.000
_cell.length_c   1.000
_cell.angle_alpha   90.00
_cell.angle_beta   90.00
_cell.angle_gamma   90.00
#
_symmetry.space_group_name_H-M   'P 1'
#
loop_
_entity.id
_entity.type
_entity.pdbx_description
1 polymer ?
#
loop_
_entity_poly.entity_id
_entity_poly.type
_entity_poly.pdbx_seq_one_letter_code
_entity_poly.pdbx_strand_id
1 'polypeptide(L)'
;MTAPEVRRGPSIEAPAHLPLIASSAAPAAPGAAGTPFASRMAASGEQSSRVLRPRSKVLPEHARSHNRALVLQTLYRTGLLSRADVARATGLTRVTVSDLVAELIAEGIVVERGPSEDVRPGKPATMLDIDRTAFHIVGLDLSQHAEFWGAVLDLDGRIISRAQVPLASSTGEDAVAKVVALVETLLGQTSTPVLGIGVGSPGVVDLAGVVLSAPNLGWAGLELQALLHDRFRLPVIVGNDANAAVLAEHSFGDADSDLMLVKIGHGVGAGLLVSGTPLFGSRFAAGEIGHVVVGTDGGAACVCGKSGCLETWLSTPNLESALAAAELASTGAEDAGIRRDAVLREAGQRLGIALAPIVGALNLSEIVLSGPVALLDGTLSESTIETLRRRTMAEFHGDLTLRMTSQGDDIVLRGAAVLVLSARLGVS
;
A
#
# COMPACT_ATOMS: atom_id res chain seq x y z
N MET A 1 -20.34 -67.93 6.41
CA MET A 1 -21.33 -68.94 6.03
C MET A 1 -22.07 -68.44 4.80
N THR A 2 -22.05 -69.25 3.73
CA THR A 2 -22.86 -69.20 2.49
C THR A 2 -22.86 -67.92 1.64
N ALA A 3 -22.02 -67.95 0.59
CA ALA A 3 -22.16 -67.17 -0.64
C ALA A 3 -23.16 -67.83 -1.62
N PRO A 4 -23.74 -67.08 -2.57
CA PRO A 4 -24.27 -67.62 -3.82
C PRO A 4 -23.40 -67.26 -5.05
N GLU A 5 -23.33 -68.20 -5.98
CA GLU A 5 -22.69 -68.12 -7.30
C GLU A 5 -23.36 -67.11 -8.24
N VAL A 6 -22.56 -66.42 -9.07
CA VAL A 6 -22.99 -65.90 -10.38
C VAL A 6 -21.90 -66.11 -11.43
N ARG A 7 -22.37 -66.43 -12.63
CA ARG A 7 -21.74 -67.11 -13.78
C ARG A 7 -20.69 -66.30 -14.56
N ARG A 8 -19.81 -67.05 -15.22
CA ARG A 8 -18.81 -66.66 -16.22
C ARG A 8 -19.45 -66.18 -17.54
N GLY A 9 -18.80 -65.19 -18.17
CA GLY A 9 -18.89 -64.82 -19.59
C GLY A 9 -17.47 -64.63 -20.17
N PRO A 10 -17.27 -64.67 -21.50
CA PRO A 10 -16.08 -65.28 -22.11
C PRO A 10 -14.92 -64.33 -22.44
N SER A 11 -13.75 -64.96 -22.52
CA SER A 11 -12.43 -64.47 -22.91
C SER A 11 -12.32 -64.10 -24.38
N ILE A 12 -11.62 -63.00 -24.70
CA ILE A 12 -10.97 -62.78 -26.01
C ILE A 12 -9.58 -62.18 -25.77
N GLU A 13 -8.64 -62.71 -26.55
CA GLU A 13 -7.18 -62.70 -26.42
C GLU A 13 -6.48 -61.38 -26.78
N ALA A 14 -5.26 -61.23 -26.25
CA ALA A 14 -4.23 -60.29 -26.68
C ALA A 14 -3.47 -60.78 -27.92
N PRO A 15 -2.80 -59.88 -28.65
CA PRO A 15 -1.34 -59.98 -28.86
C PRO A 15 -0.68 -58.58 -28.82
N ALA A 16 0.62 -58.37 -28.79
CA ALA A 16 1.84 -59.10 -28.49
C ALA A 16 2.95 -58.01 -28.40
N HIS A 17 4.00 -58.29 -27.64
CA HIS A 17 5.15 -57.42 -27.35
C HIS A 17 6.20 -57.37 -28.48
N LEU A 18 7.13 -56.40 -28.31
CA LEU A 18 8.56 -56.31 -28.70
C LEU A 18 8.93 -55.32 -29.84
N PRO A 19 10.18 -54.77 -29.86
CA PRO A 19 10.91 -54.07 -28.80
C PRO A 19 11.64 -52.79 -29.34
N LEU A 20 12.02 -51.85 -28.45
CA LEU A 20 12.91 -50.72 -28.77
C LEU A 20 14.37 -51.11 -28.50
N ILE A 21 15.20 -51.12 -29.55
CA ILE A 21 16.66 -51.28 -29.48
C ILE A 21 17.33 -49.97 -29.87
N ALA A 22 18.37 -49.61 -29.11
CA ALA A 22 19.23 -48.45 -29.28
C ALA A 22 20.07 -48.46 -30.57
N SER A 23 20.43 -47.28 -31.07
CA SER A 23 21.60 -47.10 -31.94
C SER A 23 22.24 -45.73 -31.69
N SER A 24 23.53 -45.76 -31.37
CA SER A 24 24.45 -44.65 -31.37
C SER A 24 24.94 -44.33 -32.79
N ALA A 25 25.28 -43.07 -33.06
CA ALA A 25 26.40 -42.67 -33.91
C ALA A 25 26.55 -41.14 -33.91
N ALA A 26 27.79 -40.68 -33.71
CA ALA A 26 28.24 -39.29 -33.72
C ALA A 26 28.20 -38.63 -35.12
N PRO A 27 28.42 -37.30 -35.21
CA PRO A 27 29.06 -36.75 -36.39
C PRO A 27 30.30 -35.89 -36.09
N ALA A 28 31.21 -35.93 -37.06
CA ALA A 28 32.47 -35.23 -37.14
C ALA A 28 32.35 -33.80 -37.69
N ALA A 29 33.29 -32.93 -37.31
CA ALA A 29 33.71 -31.73 -38.06
C ALA A 29 34.83 -32.12 -39.07
N PRO A 30 35.41 -31.25 -39.94
CA PRO A 30 35.33 -29.77 -40.03
C PRO A 30 35.28 -29.18 -41.47
N GLY A 31 35.27 -27.84 -41.62
CA GLY A 31 35.63 -27.18 -42.89
C GLY A 31 35.17 -25.72 -43.04
N ALA A 32 36.10 -24.81 -43.29
CA ALA A 32 35.97 -23.35 -43.27
C ALA A 32 35.86 -22.71 -44.67
N ALA A 33 35.17 -21.55 -44.77
CA ALA A 33 35.32 -20.44 -45.73
C ALA A 33 34.19 -19.42 -45.39
N GLY A 34 34.29 -18.08 -45.36
CA GLY A 34 35.25 -17.10 -45.88
C GLY A 34 34.46 -15.90 -46.43
N THR A 35 34.22 -14.88 -45.59
CA THR A 35 34.02 -13.41 -45.87
C THR A 35 33.02 -12.92 -46.96
N PRO A 36 32.77 -11.59 -47.11
CA PRO A 36 32.40 -10.55 -46.13
C PRO A 36 31.15 -9.75 -46.60
N PHE A 37 30.51 -8.94 -45.74
CA PHE A 37 29.81 -7.74 -46.22
C PHE A 37 29.94 -6.60 -45.22
N ALA A 38 30.70 -5.58 -45.64
CA ALA A 38 30.81 -4.30 -44.97
C ALA A 38 29.90 -3.27 -45.64
N SER A 39 29.27 -2.46 -44.78
CA SER A 39 28.91 -1.05 -44.94
C SER A 39 27.84 -0.65 -45.99
N ARG A 40 26.75 -0.07 -45.48
CA ARG A 40 26.29 1.29 -45.81
C ARG A 40 24.99 1.61 -45.07
N MET A 41 25.04 2.44 -44.03
CA MET A 41 23.97 3.42 -43.78
C MET A 41 24.61 4.73 -43.35
N ALA A 42 24.45 5.72 -44.21
CA ALA A 42 24.82 7.10 -44.00
C ALA A 42 23.87 7.76 -42.97
N ALA A 43 24.42 8.75 -42.29
CA ALA A 43 23.79 9.59 -41.30
C ALA A 43 22.64 10.42 -41.84
N SER A 44 21.54 10.51 -41.08
CA SER A 44 20.80 11.75 -40.77
C SER A 44 19.54 11.38 -39.98
N GLY A 45 19.44 11.81 -38.72
CA GLY A 45 18.26 11.59 -37.90
C GLY A 45 18.56 11.90 -36.45
N GLU A 46 18.36 13.17 -36.10
CA GLU A 46 18.35 13.76 -34.77
C GLU A 46 18.43 12.76 -33.60
N GLN A 47 19.56 12.75 -32.92
CA GLN A 47 19.63 12.26 -31.55
C GLN A 47 18.74 13.17 -30.70
N SER A 48 17.47 12.79 -30.56
CA SER A 48 16.58 13.35 -29.55
C SER A 48 17.17 12.97 -28.19
N SER A 49 17.96 13.87 -27.64
CA SER A 49 18.30 13.84 -26.22
C SER A 49 16.97 13.91 -25.48
N ARG A 50 16.57 12.78 -24.88
CA ARG A 50 15.46 12.77 -23.93
C ARG A 50 15.87 13.66 -22.77
N VAL A 51 15.49 14.93 -22.85
CA VAL A 51 15.60 15.89 -21.77
C VAL A 51 14.86 15.28 -20.58
N LEU A 52 15.59 14.99 -19.50
CA LEU A 52 15.07 14.38 -18.26
C LEU A 52 14.11 15.29 -17.47
N ARG A 53 13.62 16.38 -18.07
CA ARG A 53 12.62 17.29 -17.49
C ARG A 53 11.68 17.79 -18.58
N PRO A 54 10.39 17.42 -18.57
CA PRO A 54 9.40 18.17 -19.30
C PRO A 54 9.29 19.56 -18.65
N ARG A 55 9.74 20.61 -19.34
CA ARG A 55 9.38 21.99 -18.97
C ARG A 55 8.01 22.30 -19.57
N SER A 56 6.95 21.86 -18.91
CA SER A 56 5.63 22.44 -19.15
C SER A 56 5.63 23.87 -18.62
N LYS A 57 5.17 24.84 -19.42
CA LYS A 57 4.94 26.21 -18.93
C LYS A 57 3.92 26.13 -17.79
N VAL A 58 4.29 26.62 -16.60
CA VAL A 58 3.36 26.74 -15.48
C VAL A 58 2.32 27.79 -15.85
N LEU A 59 1.08 27.36 -16.08
CA LEU A 59 -0.04 28.25 -16.34
C LEU A 59 -0.38 29.02 -15.05
N PRO A 60 -0.90 30.26 -15.12
CA PRO A 60 -1.27 31.04 -13.93
C PRO A 60 -2.23 30.29 -12.98
N GLU A 61 -3.12 29.47 -13.53
CA GLU A 61 -4.04 28.60 -12.77
C GLU A 61 -3.31 27.52 -11.96
N HIS A 62 -2.26 26.89 -12.52
CA HIS A 62 -1.42 25.92 -11.82
C HIS A 62 -0.61 26.59 -10.70
N ALA A 63 -0.15 27.82 -10.93
CA ALA A 63 0.52 28.60 -9.89
C ALA A 63 -0.42 28.96 -8.73
N ARG A 64 -1.68 29.31 -9.03
CA ARG A 64 -2.68 29.60 -7.99
C ARG A 64 -3.04 28.36 -7.18
N SER A 65 -3.30 27.24 -7.84
CA SER A 65 -3.59 25.96 -7.17
C SER A 65 -2.43 25.50 -6.28
N HIS A 66 -1.19 25.61 -6.78
CA HIS A 66 0.02 25.32 -6.00
C HIS A 66 0.16 26.22 -4.77
N ASN A 67 -0.02 27.54 -4.93
CA ASN A 67 0.07 28.48 -3.81
C ASN A 67 -1.04 28.25 -2.77
N ARG A 68 -2.26 27.89 -3.21
CA ARG A 68 -3.37 27.52 -2.32
C ARG A 68 -3.01 26.29 -1.49
N ALA A 69 -2.50 25.23 -2.12
CA ALA A 69 -2.05 24.03 -1.43
C ALA A 69 -0.92 24.34 -0.43
N LEU A 70 0.05 25.19 -0.81
CA LEU A 70 1.14 25.60 0.08
C LEU A 70 0.62 26.35 1.33
N VAL A 71 -0.34 27.26 1.18
CA VAL A 71 -0.98 27.96 2.30
C VAL A 71 -1.74 26.98 3.20
N LEU A 72 -2.56 26.10 2.62
CA LEU A 72 -3.29 25.10 3.38
C LEU A 72 -2.37 24.15 4.12
N GLN A 73 -1.32 23.63 3.47
CA GLN A 73 -0.39 22.70 4.08
C GLN A 73 0.43 23.36 5.21
N THR A 74 0.67 24.68 5.12
CA THR A 74 1.30 25.45 6.20
C THR A 74 0.37 25.56 7.41
N LEU A 75 -0.89 25.95 7.19
CA LEU A 75 -1.89 26.07 8.26
C LEU A 75 -2.21 24.70 8.88
N TYR A 76 -2.29 23.65 8.06
CA TYR A 76 -2.61 22.30 8.51
C TYR A 76 -1.52 21.73 9.43
N ARG A 77 -0.23 21.90 9.09
CA ARG A 77 0.89 21.38 9.89
C ARG A 77 1.23 22.23 11.10
N THR A 78 1.21 23.56 10.99
CA THR A 78 1.65 24.46 12.06
C THR A 78 0.50 24.92 12.96
N GLY A 79 -0.74 24.88 12.46
CA GLY A 79 -1.91 25.35 13.17
C GLY A 79 -1.99 26.88 13.22
N LEU A 80 -2.29 27.39 14.42
CA LEU A 80 -2.67 28.78 14.69
C LEU A 80 -1.60 29.80 14.21
N LEU A 81 -1.83 30.43 13.05
CA LEU A 81 -0.89 31.37 12.43
C LEU A 81 -1.56 32.68 12.00
N SER A 82 -0.84 33.81 12.04
CA SER A 82 -1.32 35.04 11.39
C SER A 82 -1.07 35.00 9.88
N ARG A 83 -1.79 35.83 9.11
CA ARG A 83 -1.51 36.04 7.67
C ARG A 83 -0.05 36.40 7.39
N ALA A 84 0.59 37.15 8.30
CA ALA A 84 1.98 37.55 8.17
C ALA A 84 2.94 36.37 8.38
N ASP A 85 2.61 35.45 9.28
CA ASP A 85 3.41 34.25 9.53
C ASP A 85 3.28 33.26 8.38
N VAL A 86 2.06 33.06 7.85
CA VAL A 86 1.83 32.27 6.63
C VAL A 86 2.64 32.83 5.46
N ALA A 87 2.63 34.15 5.23
CA ALA A 87 3.43 34.76 4.16
C ALA A 87 4.94 34.52 4.35
N ARG A 88 5.43 34.57 5.58
CA ARG A 88 6.85 34.30 5.90
C ARG A 88 7.21 32.84 5.66
N ALA A 89 6.39 31.91 6.13
CA ALA A 89 6.63 30.46 6.01
C ALA A 89 6.55 29.98 4.55
N THR A 90 5.62 30.54 3.77
CA THR A 90 5.41 30.15 2.36
C THR A 90 6.27 30.92 1.37
N GLY A 91 6.88 32.05 1.77
CA GLY A 91 7.59 32.96 0.88
C GLY A 91 6.68 33.74 -0.09
N LEU A 92 5.36 33.63 0.06
CA LEU A 92 4.39 34.34 -0.77
C LEU A 92 4.23 35.80 -0.34
N THR A 93 3.75 36.65 -1.26
CA THR A 93 3.46 38.05 -0.92
C THR A 93 2.26 38.16 0.03
N ARG A 94 2.24 39.20 0.87
CA ARG A 94 1.12 39.45 1.80
C ARG A 94 -0.23 39.61 1.10
N VAL A 95 -0.24 40.18 -0.10
CA VAL A 95 -1.46 40.34 -0.91
C VAL A 95 -1.95 38.97 -1.35
N THR A 96 -1.07 38.15 -1.93
CA THR A 96 -1.39 36.77 -2.34
C THR A 96 -1.94 35.93 -1.19
N VAL A 97 -1.31 35.98 0.00
CA VAL A 97 -1.80 35.25 1.17
C VAL A 97 -3.15 35.78 1.64
N SER A 98 -3.36 37.10 1.65
CA SER A 98 -4.65 37.69 2.04
C SER A 98 -5.78 37.24 1.12
N ASP A 99 -5.54 37.24 -0.20
CA ASP A 99 -6.53 36.80 -1.19
C ASP A 99 -6.86 35.31 -1.03
N LEU A 100 -5.85 34.45 -0.91
CA LEU A 100 -6.03 33.01 -0.73
C LEU A 100 -6.74 32.68 0.58
N VAL A 101 -6.38 33.33 1.68
CA VAL A 101 -7.04 33.12 2.97
C VAL A 101 -8.50 33.58 2.92
N ALA A 102 -8.81 34.69 2.25
CA ALA A 102 -10.19 35.15 2.10
C ALA A 102 -11.05 34.13 1.34
N GLU A 103 -10.51 33.51 0.28
CA GLU A 103 -11.16 32.43 -0.45
C GLU A 103 -11.39 31.20 0.45
N LEU A 104 -10.36 30.77 1.18
CA LEU A 104 -10.45 29.61 2.07
C LEU A 104 -11.43 29.81 3.24
N ILE A 105 -11.58 31.04 3.73
CA ILE A 105 -12.60 31.40 4.72
C ILE A 105 -14.00 31.35 4.08
N ALA A 106 -14.16 31.86 2.85
CA ALA A 106 -15.43 31.80 2.14
C ALA A 106 -15.87 30.36 1.84
N GLU A 107 -14.91 29.46 1.62
CA GLU A 107 -15.12 28.02 1.45
C GLU A 107 -15.37 27.28 2.78
N GLY A 108 -15.19 27.94 3.92
CA GLY A 108 -15.34 27.34 5.26
C GLY A 108 -14.20 26.42 5.68
N ILE A 109 -13.08 26.40 4.96
CA ILE A 109 -11.92 25.53 5.25
C ILE A 109 -11.02 26.18 6.31
N VAL A 110 -10.89 27.50 6.27
CA VAL A 110 -10.10 28.29 7.23
C VAL A 110 -11.03 29.14 8.08
N VAL A 111 -10.71 29.28 9.36
CA VAL A 111 -11.44 30.12 10.31
C VAL A 111 -10.51 31.13 10.98
N GLU A 112 -11.06 32.31 11.26
CA GLU A 112 -10.39 33.28 12.11
C GLU A 112 -10.60 32.91 13.58
N ARG A 113 -9.51 32.63 14.28
CA ARG A 113 -9.44 32.56 15.74
C ARG A 113 -9.05 33.94 16.26
N GLY A 114 -9.37 34.23 17.52
CA GLY A 114 -9.23 35.56 18.14
C GLY A 114 -7.85 36.24 17.95
N PRO A 115 -7.69 37.47 18.47
CA PRO A 115 -6.44 38.20 18.33
C PRO A 115 -5.28 37.41 18.97
N SER A 116 -4.11 37.49 18.34
CA SER A 116 -2.85 36.95 18.86
C SER A 116 -2.60 37.40 20.30
N GLU A 117 -2.19 36.47 21.16
CA GLU A 117 -1.80 36.75 22.54
C GLU A 117 -0.40 37.41 22.63
N ASP A 118 0.42 37.28 21.58
CA ASP A 118 1.72 37.95 21.50
C ASP A 118 1.58 39.49 21.48
N VAL A 119 2.19 40.14 22.47
CA VAL A 119 2.29 41.61 22.54
C VAL A 119 3.42 42.09 21.62
N ARG A 120 3.06 42.53 20.41
CA ARG A 120 3.96 43.19 19.46
C ARG A 120 3.44 44.60 19.12
N PRO A 121 4.30 45.58 18.76
CA PRO A 121 3.86 46.92 18.38
C PRO A 121 2.89 46.86 17.17
N GLY A 122 1.70 47.42 17.32
CA GLY A 122 0.65 47.46 16.30
C GLY A 122 -0.67 46.84 16.74
N LYS A 123 -1.66 46.79 15.84
CA LYS A 123 -2.93 46.08 16.09
C LYS A 123 -2.64 44.57 16.21
N PRO A 124 -3.14 43.87 17.24
CA PRO A 124 -2.99 42.43 17.36
C PRO A 124 -3.45 41.72 16.08
N ALA A 125 -2.63 40.78 15.60
CA ALA A 125 -2.94 40.03 14.38
C ALA A 125 -4.08 39.04 14.64
N THR A 126 -5.02 38.91 13.70
CA THR A 126 -6.03 37.84 13.75
C THR A 126 -5.38 36.50 13.41
N MET A 127 -5.64 35.50 14.23
CA MET A 127 -5.09 34.16 14.03
C MET A 127 -5.97 33.35 13.08
N LEU A 128 -5.35 32.48 12.29
CA LEU A 128 -5.99 31.61 11.33
C LEU A 128 -5.73 30.16 11.72
N ASP A 129 -6.72 29.31 11.48
CA ASP A 129 -6.58 27.86 11.64
C ASP A 129 -7.48 27.14 10.63
N ILE A 130 -7.23 25.85 10.41
CA ILE A 130 -8.13 24.99 9.64
C ILE A 130 -9.36 24.68 10.51
N ASP A 131 -10.55 24.83 9.93
CA ASP A 131 -11.77 24.29 10.54
C ASP A 131 -11.85 22.80 10.31
N ARG A 132 -11.28 22.05 11.25
CA ARG A 132 -11.21 20.58 11.23
C ARG A 132 -12.59 19.93 11.17
N THR A 133 -13.63 20.64 11.63
CA THR A 133 -15.00 20.11 11.72
C THR A 133 -15.89 20.51 10.55
N ALA A 134 -15.41 21.39 9.65
CA ALA A 134 -16.21 21.92 8.54
C ALA A 134 -16.63 20.85 7.54
N PHE A 135 -15.86 19.77 7.41
CA PHE A 135 -16.11 18.71 6.44
C PHE A 135 -15.92 17.33 7.06
N HIS A 136 -16.69 16.37 6.54
CA HIS A 136 -16.47 14.95 6.77
C HIS A 136 -15.80 14.30 5.57
N ILE A 137 -15.10 13.20 5.83
CA ILE A 137 -14.55 12.28 4.83
C ILE A 137 -15.13 10.90 5.09
N VAL A 138 -15.56 10.20 4.04
CA VAL A 138 -15.93 8.78 4.15
C VAL A 138 -14.71 7.95 3.75
N GLY A 139 -14.11 7.24 4.70
CA GLY A 139 -12.97 6.36 4.46
C GLY A 139 -13.40 4.89 4.48
N LEU A 140 -12.89 4.09 3.53
CA LEU A 140 -13.13 2.65 3.45
C LEU A 140 -11.83 1.87 3.49
N ASP A 141 -11.84 0.73 4.20
CA ASP A 141 -10.82 -0.31 4.14
C ASP A 141 -11.46 -1.60 3.62
N LEU A 142 -11.09 -1.98 2.41
CA LEU A 142 -11.57 -3.18 1.71
C LEU A 142 -10.57 -4.34 1.78
N SER A 143 -9.48 -4.16 2.52
CA SER A 143 -8.38 -5.14 2.59
C SER A 143 -8.62 -6.27 3.58
N GLN A 144 -9.60 -6.09 4.46
CA GLN A 144 -9.98 -7.07 5.47
C GLN A 144 -10.76 -8.23 4.84
N HIS A 145 -10.35 -9.46 5.15
CA HIS A 145 -10.86 -10.66 4.49
C HIS A 145 -12.31 -11.01 4.89
N ALA A 146 -12.68 -10.78 6.15
CA ALA A 146 -13.98 -11.21 6.68
C ALA A 146 -15.08 -10.17 6.46
N GLU A 147 -14.75 -8.88 6.41
CA GLU A 147 -15.68 -7.76 6.40
C GLU A 147 -15.00 -6.52 5.83
N PHE A 148 -15.77 -5.66 5.16
CA PHE A 148 -15.31 -4.33 4.79
C PHE A 148 -15.57 -3.36 5.92
N TRP A 149 -14.59 -2.51 6.19
CA TRP A 149 -14.67 -1.49 7.23
C TRP A 149 -14.83 -0.12 6.59
N GLY A 150 -15.57 0.76 7.27
CA GLY A 150 -15.65 2.14 6.87
C GLY A 150 -15.92 3.06 8.05
N ALA A 151 -15.57 4.32 7.86
CA ALA A 151 -15.71 5.34 8.88
C ALA A 151 -16.05 6.70 8.27
N VAL A 152 -16.73 7.53 9.06
CA VAL A 152 -16.79 8.96 8.84
C VAL A 152 -15.67 9.59 9.66
N LEU A 153 -14.81 10.39 9.02
CA LEU A 153 -13.66 11.04 9.62
C LEU A 153 -13.76 12.56 9.47
N ASP A 154 -13.15 13.31 10.41
CA ASP A 154 -12.88 14.73 10.23
C ASP A 154 -11.58 14.98 9.43
N LEU A 155 -11.18 16.24 9.27
CA LEU A 155 -9.98 16.59 8.49
C LEU A 155 -8.67 16.19 9.18
N ASP A 156 -8.64 15.91 10.49
CA ASP A 156 -7.46 15.38 11.20
C ASP A 156 -7.45 13.84 11.19
N GLY A 157 -8.37 13.21 10.44
CA GLY A 157 -8.51 11.77 10.38
C GLY A 157 -9.01 11.17 11.70
N ARG A 158 -9.68 11.95 12.55
CA ARG A 158 -10.37 11.44 13.73
C ARG A 158 -11.66 10.75 13.31
N ILE A 159 -11.86 9.53 13.78
CA ILE A 159 -13.08 8.76 13.51
C ILE A 159 -14.24 9.31 14.34
N ILE A 160 -15.33 9.65 13.64
CA ILE A 160 -16.58 10.16 14.21
C ILE A 160 -17.59 9.01 14.38
N SER A 161 -17.70 8.16 13.37
CA SER A 161 -18.55 6.97 13.38
C SER A 161 -17.96 5.87 12.51
N ARG A 162 -18.37 4.63 12.76
CA ARG A 162 -17.91 3.43 12.04
C ARG A 162 -19.10 2.62 11.54
N ALA A 163 -18.88 1.92 10.44
CA ALA A 163 -19.75 0.88 9.93
C ALA A 163 -18.90 -0.27 9.37
N GLN A 164 -19.45 -1.47 9.40
CA GLN A 164 -18.82 -2.67 8.85
C GLN A 164 -19.86 -3.48 8.08
N VAL A 165 -19.41 -4.14 7.01
CA VAL A 165 -20.25 -5.03 6.20
C VAL A 165 -19.55 -6.38 6.06
N PRO A 166 -20.13 -7.48 6.57
CA PRO A 166 -19.57 -8.82 6.41
C PRO A 166 -19.40 -9.18 4.93
N LEU A 167 -18.21 -9.63 4.54
CA LEU A 167 -17.90 -10.01 3.16
C LEU A 167 -18.55 -11.36 2.82
N ALA A 168 -18.69 -12.27 3.77
CA ALA A 168 -19.39 -13.56 3.59
C ALA A 168 -18.99 -14.28 2.28
N SER A 169 -17.70 -14.26 1.93
CA SER A 169 -17.15 -14.80 0.68
C SER A 169 -17.67 -14.18 -0.63
N SER A 170 -18.33 -13.02 -0.58
CA SER A 170 -18.75 -12.26 -1.76
C SER A 170 -17.52 -11.80 -2.55
N THR A 171 -17.59 -11.96 -3.87
CA THR A 171 -16.58 -11.54 -4.84
C THR A 171 -17.27 -10.86 -6.03
N GLY A 172 -16.51 -10.28 -6.96
CA GLY A 172 -17.05 -9.66 -8.16
C GLY A 172 -18.06 -8.56 -7.84
N GLU A 173 -19.21 -8.60 -8.51
CA GLU A 173 -20.29 -7.62 -8.36
C GLU A 173 -20.92 -7.63 -6.95
N ASP A 174 -21.01 -8.78 -6.28
CA ASP A 174 -21.57 -8.87 -4.92
C ASP A 174 -20.68 -8.12 -3.91
N ALA A 175 -19.35 -8.20 -4.07
CA ALA A 175 -18.43 -7.41 -3.26
C ALA A 175 -18.61 -5.90 -3.55
N VAL A 176 -18.77 -5.51 -4.81
CA VAL A 176 -19.04 -4.10 -5.17
C VAL A 176 -20.35 -3.60 -4.57
N ALA A 177 -21.41 -4.41 -4.58
CA ALA A 177 -22.69 -4.07 -3.95
C ALA A 177 -22.52 -3.80 -2.44
N LYS A 178 -21.64 -4.55 -1.77
CA LYS A 178 -21.30 -4.33 -0.35
C LYS A 178 -20.54 -3.03 -0.13
N VAL A 179 -19.62 -2.66 -1.02
CA VAL A 179 -18.95 -1.35 -0.98
C VAL A 179 -19.97 -0.22 -1.09
N VAL A 180 -20.89 -0.31 -2.06
CA VAL A 180 -21.94 0.70 -2.26
C VAL A 180 -22.83 0.82 -1.02
N ALA A 181 -23.30 -0.29 -0.45
CA ALA A 181 -24.13 -0.30 0.75
C ALA A 181 -23.42 0.29 1.98
N LEU A 182 -22.11 0.02 2.12
CA LEU A 182 -21.30 0.58 3.18
C LEU A 182 -21.17 2.10 3.04
N VAL A 183 -20.92 2.62 1.83
CA VAL A 183 -20.87 4.06 1.57
C VAL A 183 -22.22 4.72 1.86
N GLU A 184 -23.34 4.14 1.41
CA GLU A 184 -24.68 4.66 1.70
C GLU A 184 -24.94 4.78 3.20
N THR A 185 -24.57 3.75 3.96
CA THR A 185 -24.69 3.73 5.42
C THR A 185 -23.90 4.87 6.06
N LEU A 186 -22.64 5.05 5.65
CA LEU A 186 -21.76 6.09 6.21
C LEU A 186 -22.20 7.49 5.82
N LEU A 187 -22.65 7.71 4.58
CA LEU A 187 -23.19 9.01 4.16
C LEU A 187 -24.41 9.41 5.00
N GLY A 188 -25.27 8.45 5.36
CA GLY A 188 -26.39 8.68 6.28
C GLY A 188 -25.99 9.06 7.71
N GLN A 189 -24.73 8.86 8.09
CA GLN A 189 -24.16 9.22 9.40
C GLN A 189 -23.41 10.56 9.39
N THR A 190 -23.30 11.22 8.23
CA THR A 190 -22.62 12.51 8.11
C THR A 190 -23.52 13.66 8.58
N SER A 191 -22.94 14.64 9.28
CA SER A 191 -23.63 15.83 9.79
C SER A 191 -23.12 17.14 9.18
N THR A 192 -22.03 17.07 8.41
CA THR A 192 -21.43 18.20 7.69
C THR A 192 -21.18 17.79 6.24
N PRO A 193 -20.91 18.75 5.33
CA PRO A 193 -20.61 18.44 3.93
C PRO A 193 -19.47 17.42 3.79
N VAL A 194 -19.63 16.48 2.87
CA VAL A 194 -18.61 15.44 2.61
C VAL A 194 -17.59 15.96 1.59
N LEU A 195 -16.33 16.06 2.00
CA LEU A 195 -15.23 16.49 1.13
C LEU A 195 -14.94 15.47 0.02
N GLY A 196 -15.09 14.18 0.33
CA GLY A 196 -14.93 13.07 -0.61
C GLY A 196 -14.98 11.70 0.05
N ILE A 197 -14.88 10.67 -0.78
CA ILE A 197 -14.80 9.27 -0.38
C ILE A 197 -13.38 8.76 -0.69
N GLY A 198 -12.69 8.25 0.32
CA GLY A 198 -11.40 7.59 0.17
C GLY A 198 -11.55 6.08 0.31
N VAL A 199 -10.85 5.31 -0.51
CA VAL A 199 -10.93 3.85 -0.49
C VAL A 199 -9.53 3.24 -0.53
N GLY A 200 -9.18 2.47 0.51
CA GLY A 200 -8.07 1.52 0.48
C GLY A 200 -8.55 0.17 -0.05
N SER A 201 -8.11 -0.19 -1.24
CA SER A 201 -8.41 -1.48 -1.89
C SER A 201 -7.21 -2.42 -1.79
N PRO A 202 -7.41 -3.74 -1.60
CA PRO A 202 -6.35 -4.70 -1.79
C PRO A 202 -5.93 -4.76 -3.27
N GLY A 203 -4.74 -5.30 -3.51
CA GLY A 203 -4.21 -5.54 -4.86
C GLY A 203 -3.69 -4.29 -5.55
N VAL A 204 -3.52 -4.38 -6.88
CA VAL A 204 -2.89 -3.34 -7.69
C VAL A 204 -3.93 -2.34 -8.17
N VAL A 205 -3.72 -1.06 -7.84
CA VAL A 205 -4.63 0.05 -8.18
C VAL A 205 -3.85 1.12 -8.94
N ASP A 206 -4.37 1.59 -10.08
CA ASP A 206 -3.74 2.68 -10.83
C ASP A 206 -4.14 4.08 -10.33
N LEU A 207 -3.53 5.12 -10.91
CA LEU A 207 -3.81 6.52 -10.53
C LEU A 207 -5.22 7.02 -10.94
N ALA A 208 -5.93 6.29 -11.79
CA ALA A 208 -7.32 6.58 -12.13
C ALA A 208 -8.29 5.90 -11.14
N GLY A 209 -7.78 5.13 -10.19
CA GLY A 209 -8.56 4.39 -9.21
C GLY A 209 -9.20 3.13 -9.80
N VAL A 210 -8.61 2.57 -10.85
CA VAL A 210 -8.97 1.26 -11.39
C VAL A 210 -8.24 0.18 -10.60
N VAL A 211 -8.99 -0.77 -10.05
CA VAL A 211 -8.42 -1.98 -9.43
C VAL A 211 -8.03 -2.93 -10.56
N LEU A 212 -6.75 -2.88 -10.95
CA LEU A 212 -6.19 -3.68 -12.03
C LEU A 212 -6.26 -5.17 -11.72
N SER A 213 -5.98 -5.54 -10.46
CA SER A 213 -6.04 -6.93 -10.00
C SER A 213 -6.20 -7.01 -8.49
N ALA A 214 -7.27 -7.63 -8.00
CA ALA A 214 -7.46 -8.03 -6.61
C ALA A 214 -8.07 -9.45 -6.57
N PRO A 215 -7.23 -10.51 -6.63
CA PRO A 215 -7.69 -11.89 -6.79
C PRO A 215 -8.67 -12.34 -5.69
N ASN A 216 -8.43 -11.95 -4.44
CA ASN A 216 -9.28 -12.32 -3.29
C ASN A 216 -10.70 -11.76 -3.39
N LEU A 217 -10.89 -10.66 -4.13
CA LEU A 217 -12.21 -10.07 -4.38
C LEU A 217 -12.75 -10.42 -5.77
N GLY A 218 -12.00 -11.17 -6.59
CA GLY A 218 -12.37 -11.48 -7.97
C GLY A 218 -12.45 -10.24 -8.87
N TRP A 219 -11.70 -9.17 -8.56
CA TRP A 219 -11.69 -7.95 -9.37
C TRP A 219 -10.50 -7.92 -10.33
N ALA A 220 -10.78 -7.57 -11.59
CA ALA A 220 -9.79 -7.37 -12.62
C ALA A 220 -10.24 -6.23 -13.54
N GLY A 221 -9.47 -5.13 -13.58
CA GLY A 221 -9.82 -3.94 -14.34
C GLY A 221 -11.11 -3.24 -13.88
N LEU A 222 -11.45 -3.32 -12.59
CA LEU A 222 -12.65 -2.68 -12.05
C LEU A 222 -12.43 -1.18 -11.89
N GLU A 223 -13.19 -0.36 -12.61
CA GLU A 223 -13.18 1.11 -12.50
C GLU A 223 -13.91 1.61 -11.23
N LEU A 224 -13.46 1.15 -10.05
CA LEU A 224 -14.13 1.36 -8.77
C LEU A 224 -14.34 2.86 -8.46
N GLN A 225 -13.33 3.69 -8.73
CA GLN A 225 -13.42 5.13 -8.51
C GLN A 225 -14.54 5.78 -9.35
N ALA A 226 -14.57 5.48 -10.66
CA ALA A 226 -15.58 6.01 -11.56
C ALA A 226 -16.98 5.52 -11.17
N LEU A 227 -17.11 4.23 -10.84
CA LEU A 227 -18.37 3.62 -10.39
C LEU A 227 -18.95 4.34 -9.16
N LEU A 228 -18.12 4.54 -8.12
CA LEU A 228 -18.56 5.22 -6.90
C LEU A 228 -18.83 6.71 -7.16
N HIS A 229 -18.02 7.37 -7.98
CA HIS A 229 -18.24 8.76 -8.36
C HIS A 229 -19.59 8.95 -9.07
N ASP A 230 -19.92 8.09 -10.03
CA ASP A 230 -21.18 8.14 -10.76
C ASP A 230 -22.38 7.87 -9.86
N ARG A 231 -22.23 6.97 -8.90
CA ARG A 231 -23.30 6.59 -7.97
C ARG A 231 -23.60 7.67 -6.92
N PHE A 232 -22.58 8.31 -6.38
CA PHE A 232 -22.70 9.22 -5.24
C PHE A 232 -22.55 10.70 -5.59
N ARG A 233 -22.05 11.03 -6.79
CA ARG A 233 -21.78 12.40 -7.25
C ARG A 233 -20.85 13.17 -6.30
N LEU A 234 -19.95 12.45 -5.64
CA LEU A 234 -18.92 12.98 -4.75
C LEU A 234 -17.53 12.71 -5.34
N PRO A 235 -16.51 13.49 -4.98
CA PRO A 235 -15.13 13.14 -5.29
C PRO A 235 -14.78 11.79 -4.64
N VAL A 236 -14.17 10.89 -5.41
CA VAL A 236 -13.73 9.57 -4.95
C VAL A 236 -12.26 9.41 -5.29
N ILE A 237 -11.47 8.91 -4.34
CA ILE A 237 -10.09 8.52 -4.54
C ILE A 237 -9.92 7.07 -4.09
N VAL A 238 -9.51 6.20 -5.01
CA VAL A 238 -9.22 4.80 -4.73
C VAL A 238 -7.72 4.59 -4.83
N GLY A 239 -7.14 3.98 -3.80
CA GLY A 239 -5.73 3.62 -3.76
C GLY A 239 -5.53 2.20 -3.23
N ASN A 240 -4.32 1.67 -3.39
CA ASN A 240 -3.92 0.45 -2.72
C ASN A 240 -3.90 0.66 -1.18
N ASP A 241 -4.30 -0.35 -0.42
CA ASP A 241 -4.40 -0.34 1.04
C ASP A 241 -3.07 -0.09 1.75
N ALA A 242 -1.98 -0.72 1.32
CA ALA A 242 -0.65 -0.47 1.88
C ALA A 242 -0.11 0.92 1.52
N ASN A 243 -0.40 1.42 0.32
CA ASN A 243 -0.10 2.79 -0.08
C ASN A 243 -0.92 3.83 0.71
N ALA A 244 -2.19 3.55 1.01
CA ALA A 244 -2.98 4.40 1.90
C ALA A 244 -2.40 4.37 3.32
N ALA A 245 -2.03 3.18 3.82
CA ALA A 245 -1.49 3.01 5.16
C ALA A 245 -0.16 3.77 5.38
N VAL A 246 0.77 3.73 4.41
CA VAL A 246 2.03 4.48 4.53
C VAL A 246 1.80 5.99 4.58
N LEU A 247 0.78 6.49 3.86
CA LEU A 247 0.37 7.88 3.92
C LEU A 247 -0.20 8.25 5.30
N ALA A 248 -0.98 7.37 5.93
CA ALA A 248 -1.49 7.60 7.28
C ALA A 248 -0.36 7.75 8.31
N GLU A 249 0.67 6.92 8.24
CA GLU A 249 1.85 7.01 9.12
C GLU A 249 2.62 8.31 8.93
N HIS A 250 2.81 8.74 7.68
CA HIS A 250 3.51 9.99 7.38
C HIS A 250 2.68 11.24 7.75
N SER A 251 1.36 11.18 7.59
CA SER A 251 0.46 12.31 7.82
C SER A 251 0.05 12.49 9.29
N PHE A 252 -0.17 11.38 9.99
CA PHE A 252 -0.74 11.38 11.33
C PHE A 252 0.12 10.65 12.37
N GLY A 253 1.26 10.11 11.97
CA GLY A 253 2.28 9.55 12.85
C GLY A 253 3.55 10.40 12.86
N ASP A 254 4.60 9.85 13.46
CA ASP A 254 5.92 10.48 13.55
C ASP A 254 6.89 9.89 12.51
N ALA A 255 6.35 9.33 11.41
CA ALA A 255 7.15 8.59 10.45
C ALA A 255 8.03 9.51 9.58
N ASP A 256 9.20 8.99 9.21
CA ASP A 256 10.20 9.71 8.44
C ASP A 256 9.75 9.93 6.98
N SER A 257 10.45 10.77 6.22
CA SER A 257 10.10 10.99 4.80
C SER A 257 10.51 9.83 3.88
N ASP A 258 11.39 8.95 4.35
CA ASP A 258 11.96 7.80 3.63
C ASP A 258 11.63 6.49 4.37
N LEU A 259 10.39 6.01 4.22
CA LEU A 259 9.90 4.84 4.95
C LEU A 259 9.25 3.78 4.05
N MET A 260 9.25 2.55 4.55
CA MET A 260 8.47 1.45 4.00
C MET A 260 7.53 0.92 5.06
N LEU A 261 6.23 0.95 4.76
CA LEU A 261 5.24 0.26 5.57
C LEU A 261 4.99 -1.13 5.00
N VAL A 262 5.15 -2.17 5.81
CA VAL A 262 4.83 -3.56 5.47
C VAL A 262 3.53 -3.93 6.15
N LYS A 263 2.48 -4.15 5.34
CA LYS A 263 1.16 -4.57 5.80
C LYS A 263 1.05 -6.09 5.70
N ILE A 264 0.79 -6.73 6.83
CA ILE A 264 0.65 -8.17 6.99
C ILE A 264 -0.75 -8.45 7.56
N GLY A 265 -1.57 -9.11 6.75
CA GLY A 265 -2.90 -9.55 7.12
C GLY A 265 -3.22 -10.84 6.39
N HIS A 266 -4.35 -10.88 5.68
CA HIS A 266 -4.65 -12.01 4.80
C HIS A 266 -3.61 -12.22 3.69
N GLY A 267 -3.00 -11.14 3.22
CA GLY A 267 -1.83 -11.17 2.34
C GLY A 267 -0.69 -10.31 2.88
N VAL A 268 0.36 -10.15 2.08
CA VAL A 268 1.53 -9.32 2.43
C VAL A 268 1.80 -8.30 1.32
N GLY A 269 1.73 -7.01 1.68
CA GLY A 269 2.01 -5.91 0.77
C GLY A 269 2.80 -4.80 1.46
N ALA A 270 3.25 -3.82 0.70
CA ALA A 270 3.98 -2.68 1.24
C ALA A 270 3.66 -1.37 0.53
N GLY A 271 3.65 -0.27 1.29
CA GLY A 271 3.67 1.08 0.78
C GLY A 271 5.05 1.69 0.98
N LEU A 272 5.53 2.47 0.00
CA LEU A 272 6.85 3.09 0.07
C LEU A 272 6.75 4.60 -0.13
N LEU A 273 7.42 5.35 0.74
CA LEU A 273 7.67 6.78 0.61
C LEU A 273 9.18 7.01 0.43
N VAL A 274 9.54 7.77 -0.59
CA VAL A 274 10.91 8.25 -0.79
C VAL A 274 10.85 9.76 -0.99
N SER A 275 11.55 10.51 -0.14
CA SER A 275 11.52 11.97 -0.07
C SER A 275 10.09 12.51 0.07
N GLY A 276 9.28 11.86 0.92
CA GLY A 276 7.87 12.18 1.14
C GLY A 276 6.96 11.90 -0.06
N THR A 277 7.46 11.20 -1.09
CA THR A 277 6.71 10.91 -2.31
C THR A 277 6.38 9.41 -2.40
N PRO A 278 5.10 9.04 -2.62
CA PRO A 278 4.71 7.65 -2.84
C PRO A 278 5.36 7.05 -4.08
N LEU A 279 5.89 5.83 -3.93
CA LEU A 279 6.43 5.06 -5.04
C LEU A 279 5.40 4.03 -5.51
N PHE A 280 4.83 4.24 -6.70
CA PHE A 280 3.87 3.31 -7.31
C PHE A 280 4.51 2.30 -8.29
N GLY A 281 5.69 2.62 -8.83
CA GLY A 281 6.31 1.85 -9.91
C GLY A 281 5.61 2.04 -11.26
N SER A 282 6.22 1.51 -12.33
CA SER A 282 5.78 1.77 -13.72
C SER A 282 4.43 1.18 -14.09
N ARG A 283 3.94 0.23 -13.31
CA ARG A 283 2.65 -0.47 -13.48
C ARG A 283 1.85 -0.53 -12.18
N PHE A 284 2.12 0.40 -11.26
CA PHE A 284 1.41 0.53 -9.98
C PHE A 284 1.56 -0.64 -8.99
N ALA A 285 2.45 -1.59 -9.28
CA ALA A 285 2.70 -2.79 -8.47
C ALA A 285 3.97 -2.70 -7.60
N ALA A 286 4.48 -1.49 -7.34
CA ALA A 286 5.52 -1.33 -6.32
C ALA A 286 4.95 -1.74 -4.95
N GLY A 287 5.73 -2.48 -4.17
CA GLY A 287 5.28 -2.95 -2.86
C GLY A 287 4.58 -4.31 -2.84
N GLU A 288 4.41 -4.98 -3.99
CA GLU A 288 3.95 -6.38 -4.09
C GLU A 288 5.01 -7.40 -3.62
N ILE A 289 5.61 -7.13 -2.45
CA ILE A 289 6.71 -7.92 -1.88
C ILE A 289 6.25 -9.30 -1.41
N GLY A 290 4.96 -9.48 -1.11
CA GLY A 290 4.37 -10.77 -0.74
C GLY A 290 4.60 -11.85 -1.81
N HIS A 291 4.71 -11.46 -3.08
CA HIS A 291 4.89 -12.38 -4.20
C HIS A 291 6.34 -12.52 -4.69
N VAL A 292 7.30 -11.98 -3.92
CA VAL A 292 8.73 -12.23 -4.12
C VAL A 292 9.07 -13.59 -3.56
N VAL A 293 9.76 -14.44 -4.33
CA VAL A 293 10.24 -15.74 -3.87
C VAL A 293 11.43 -15.53 -2.93
N VAL A 294 11.33 -16.05 -1.72
CA VAL A 294 12.30 -15.87 -0.65
C VAL A 294 12.99 -17.18 -0.34
N GLY A 295 14.28 -17.25 -0.66
CA GLY A 295 15.10 -18.45 -0.47
C GLY A 295 15.11 -19.38 -1.69
N THR A 296 15.77 -20.52 -1.52
CA THR A 296 15.98 -21.53 -2.57
C THR A 296 15.48 -22.92 -2.16
N ASP A 297 14.82 -23.01 -1.01
CA ASP A 297 14.27 -24.20 -0.39
C ASP A 297 12.89 -24.61 -0.93
N GLY A 298 12.39 -23.90 -1.95
CA GLY A 298 11.14 -24.20 -2.64
C GLY A 298 9.88 -23.73 -1.91
N GLY A 299 9.86 -23.75 -0.57
CA GLY A 299 8.77 -23.23 0.26
C GLY A 299 7.38 -23.80 -0.06
N ALA A 300 6.34 -23.19 0.52
CA ALA A 300 4.95 -23.57 0.23
C ALA A 300 4.46 -22.96 -1.10
N ALA A 301 3.41 -23.56 -1.69
CA ALA A 301 2.77 -23.03 -2.89
C ALA A 301 2.01 -21.73 -2.57
N CYS A 302 2.15 -20.73 -3.44
CA CYS A 302 1.46 -19.45 -3.35
C CYS A 302 0.33 -19.37 -4.39
N VAL A 303 -0.72 -18.60 -4.07
CA VAL A 303 -1.87 -18.35 -4.96
C VAL A 303 -1.48 -17.69 -6.29
N CYS A 304 -0.32 -17.02 -6.34
CA CYS A 304 0.20 -16.43 -7.57
C CYS A 304 0.82 -17.47 -8.54
N GLY A 305 0.85 -18.75 -8.17
CA GLY A 305 1.36 -19.87 -8.98
C GLY A 305 2.85 -20.18 -8.79
N LYS A 306 3.55 -19.43 -7.92
CA LYS A 306 4.95 -19.70 -7.54
C LYS A 306 5.00 -20.48 -6.22
N SER A 307 6.18 -20.94 -5.83
CA SER A 307 6.44 -21.51 -4.51
C SER A 307 7.51 -20.71 -3.77
N GLY A 308 7.34 -20.61 -2.45
CA GLY A 308 8.27 -19.88 -1.57
C GLY A 308 8.12 -18.36 -1.62
N CYS A 309 6.95 -17.84 -2.01
CA CYS A 309 6.66 -16.42 -1.91
C CYS A 309 6.71 -15.94 -0.45
N LEU A 310 7.13 -14.70 -0.19
CA LEU A 310 7.18 -14.13 1.17
C LEU A 310 5.85 -14.29 1.92
N GLU A 311 4.73 -14.10 1.21
CA GLU A 311 3.38 -14.24 1.76
C GLU A 311 3.13 -15.60 2.42
N THR A 312 3.71 -16.69 1.88
CA THR A 312 3.50 -18.04 2.43
C THR A 312 4.12 -18.24 3.80
N TRP A 313 5.01 -17.34 4.20
CA TRP A 313 5.68 -17.35 5.51
C TRP A 313 5.06 -16.34 6.48
N LEU A 314 4.49 -15.24 5.96
CA LEU A 314 4.17 -14.06 6.77
C LEU A 314 2.68 -13.74 6.87
N SER A 315 1.84 -14.11 5.91
CA SER A 315 0.40 -13.78 6.01
C SER A 315 -0.18 -14.39 7.29
N THR A 316 -1.11 -13.67 7.93
CA THR A 316 -1.77 -14.10 9.18
C THR A 316 -2.27 -15.55 9.13
N PRO A 317 -2.99 -16.02 8.09
CA PRO A 317 -3.46 -17.41 8.05
C PRO A 317 -2.32 -18.45 8.03
N ASN A 318 -1.21 -18.14 7.33
CA ASN A 318 -0.05 -19.03 7.26
C ASN A 318 0.71 -19.06 8.59
N LEU A 319 0.91 -17.92 9.25
CA LEU A 319 1.52 -17.85 10.57
C LEU A 319 0.69 -18.59 11.61
N GLU A 320 -0.62 -18.34 11.67
CA GLU A 320 -1.53 -19.02 12.60
C GLU A 320 -1.54 -20.54 12.38
N SER A 321 -1.57 -20.99 11.12
CA SER A 321 -1.49 -22.41 10.79
C SER A 321 -0.18 -23.05 11.24
N ALA A 322 0.96 -22.39 10.98
CA ALA A 322 2.27 -22.87 11.39
C ALA A 322 2.41 -22.93 12.93
N LEU A 323 1.88 -21.93 13.63
CA LEU A 323 1.88 -21.87 15.10
C LEU A 323 1.00 -22.96 15.71
N ALA A 324 -0.21 -23.20 15.17
CA ALA A 324 -1.08 -24.27 15.62
C ALA A 324 -0.44 -25.66 15.41
N ALA A 325 0.23 -25.87 14.27
CA ALA A 325 0.97 -27.11 14.01
C ALA A 325 2.15 -27.31 14.98
N ALA A 326 2.87 -26.23 15.30
CA ALA A 326 3.94 -26.24 16.29
C ALA A 326 3.42 -26.61 17.69
N GLU A 327 2.30 -26.02 18.12
CA GLU A 327 1.65 -26.29 19.39
C GLU A 327 1.19 -27.76 19.50
N LEU A 328 0.50 -28.28 18.48
CA LEU A 328 0.05 -29.67 18.43
C LEU A 328 1.20 -30.68 18.54
N ALA A 329 2.37 -30.34 18.02
CA ALA A 329 3.54 -31.21 18.03
C ALA A 329 4.39 -31.07 19.31
N SER A 330 4.01 -30.19 20.24
CA SER A 330 4.75 -29.89 21.47
C SER A 330 4.49 -30.91 22.57
N THR A 331 5.52 -31.24 23.38
CA THR A 331 5.38 -32.20 24.49
C THR A 331 5.17 -31.54 25.87
N GLY A 332 4.97 -30.23 25.92
CA GLY A 332 4.76 -29.45 27.13
C GLY A 332 4.86 -27.94 26.87
N ALA A 333 4.57 -27.13 27.89
CA ALA A 333 4.52 -25.67 27.74
C ALA A 333 5.86 -25.03 27.35
N GLU A 334 6.98 -25.54 27.88
CA GLU A 334 8.33 -25.04 27.54
C GLU A 334 8.69 -25.34 26.07
N ASP A 335 8.43 -26.57 25.59
CA ASP A 335 8.64 -26.96 24.18
C ASP A 335 7.73 -26.16 23.23
N ALA A 336 6.48 -25.89 23.65
CA ALA A 336 5.56 -25.04 22.89
C ALA A 336 6.09 -23.62 22.70
N GLY A 337 6.68 -23.02 23.74
CA GLY A 337 7.34 -21.71 23.65
C GLY A 337 8.51 -21.72 22.66
N ILE A 338 9.40 -22.71 22.77
CA ILE A 338 10.57 -22.85 21.88
C ILE A 338 10.14 -22.99 20.41
N ARG A 339 9.12 -23.80 20.13
CA ARG A 339 8.64 -24.03 18.77
C ARG A 339 7.89 -22.83 18.19
N ARG A 340 7.10 -22.13 19.02
CA ARG A 340 6.50 -20.85 18.65
C ARG A 340 7.56 -19.85 18.22
N ASP A 341 8.60 -19.68 19.04
CA ASP A 341 9.70 -18.76 18.75
C ASP A 341 10.46 -19.16 17.48
N ALA A 342 10.63 -20.47 17.22
CA ALA A 342 11.27 -20.96 16.00
C ALA A 342 10.48 -20.56 14.74
N VAL A 343 9.15 -20.71 14.75
CA VAL A 343 8.28 -20.31 13.63
C VAL A 343 8.36 -18.80 13.39
N LEU A 344 8.21 -17.99 14.45
CA LEU A 344 8.25 -16.52 14.35
C LEU A 344 9.63 -16.01 13.91
N ARG A 345 10.70 -16.64 14.41
CA ARG A 345 12.08 -16.31 14.03
C ARG A 345 12.33 -16.61 12.55
N GLU A 346 11.88 -17.76 12.05
CA GLU A 346 12.01 -18.08 10.62
C GLU A 346 11.25 -17.07 9.75
N ALA A 347 10.01 -16.74 10.12
CA ALA A 347 9.23 -15.71 9.42
C ALA A 347 9.95 -14.35 9.41
N GLY A 348 10.50 -13.94 10.56
CA GLY A 348 11.29 -12.70 10.67
C GLY A 348 12.55 -12.72 9.83
N GLN A 349 13.28 -13.84 9.77
CA GLN A 349 14.41 -14.01 8.87
C GLN A 349 13.99 -13.84 7.41
N ARG A 350 12.91 -14.50 6.98
CA ARG A 350 12.39 -14.40 5.60
C ARG A 350 11.99 -12.97 5.25
N LEU A 351 11.36 -12.26 6.17
CA LEU A 351 11.06 -10.84 6.00
C LEU A 351 12.34 -10.01 5.85
N GLY A 352 13.31 -10.15 6.76
CA GLY A 352 14.59 -9.43 6.67
C GLY A 352 15.38 -9.73 5.39
N ILE A 353 15.34 -10.98 4.92
CA ILE A 353 15.92 -11.41 3.64
C ILE A 353 15.31 -10.64 2.47
N ALA A 354 13.98 -10.53 2.45
CA ALA A 354 13.24 -9.87 1.38
C ALA A 354 13.39 -8.35 1.39
N LEU A 355 13.47 -7.75 2.58
CA LEU A 355 13.57 -6.30 2.75
C LEU A 355 14.98 -5.75 2.53
N ALA A 356 16.04 -6.51 2.84
CA ALA A 356 17.42 -6.00 2.77
C ALA A 356 17.82 -5.41 1.40
N PRO A 357 17.49 -6.02 0.24
CA PRO A 357 17.79 -5.42 -1.06
C PRO A 357 17.05 -4.09 -1.29
N ILE A 358 15.83 -3.94 -0.77
CA ILE A 358 15.03 -2.72 -0.92
C ILE A 358 15.62 -1.61 -0.06
N VAL A 359 15.93 -1.91 1.21
CA VAL A 359 16.59 -0.98 2.12
C VAL A 359 17.92 -0.50 1.54
N GLY A 360 18.75 -1.43 1.05
CA GLY A 360 20.05 -1.07 0.47
C GLY A 360 19.94 -0.28 -0.83
N ALA A 361 18.94 -0.55 -1.68
CA ALA A 361 18.77 0.13 -2.96
C ALA A 361 18.16 1.54 -2.82
N LEU A 362 17.25 1.73 -1.86
CA LEU A 362 16.51 2.98 -1.67
C LEU A 362 17.04 3.82 -0.50
N ASN A 363 17.96 3.26 0.31
CA ASN A 363 18.49 3.89 1.51
C ASN A 363 17.40 4.35 2.50
N LEU A 364 16.48 3.44 2.82
CA LEU A 364 15.39 3.71 3.76
C LEU A 364 15.92 3.81 5.19
N SER A 365 15.38 4.76 5.98
CA SER A 365 15.71 4.97 7.39
C SER A 365 14.73 4.28 8.34
N GLU A 366 13.52 3.94 7.87
CA GLU A 366 12.46 3.39 8.70
C GLU A 366 11.65 2.30 7.99
N ILE A 367 11.33 1.24 8.74
CA ILE A 367 10.36 0.21 8.36
C ILE A 367 9.26 0.16 9.42
N VAL A 368 8.00 0.29 8.99
CA VAL A 368 6.83 0.19 9.86
C VAL A 368 6.05 -1.08 9.55
N LEU A 369 5.74 -1.88 10.56
CA LEU A 369 4.90 -3.07 10.43
C LEU A 369 3.46 -2.75 10.79
N SER A 370 2.52 -3.19 9.95
CA SER A 370 1.08 -3.09 10.18
C SER A 370 0.45 -4.49 10.12
N GLY A 371 -0.32 -4.85 11.14
CA GLY A 371 -0.95 -6.17 11.27
C GLY A 371 -1.05 -6.62 12.73
N PRO A 372 -1.42 -7.89 13.00
CA PRO A 372 -1.66 -8.37 14.35
C PRO A 372 -0.42 -8.29 15.24
N VAL A 373 -0.43 -7.39 16.24
CA VAL A 373 0.71 -7.15 17.16
C VAL A 373 1.21 -8.44 17.80
N ALA A 374 0.29 -9.33 18.20
CA ALA A 374 0.63 -10.61 18.85
C ALA A 374 1.42 -11.59 17.98
N LEU A 375 1.47 -11.38 16.66
CA LEU A 375 2.24 -12.17 15.70
C LEU A 375 3.52 -11.45 15.25
N LEU A 376 3.44 -10.13 15.10
CA LEU A 376 4.49 -9.34 14.44
C LEU A 376 5.52 -8.75 15.39
N ASP A 377 5.10 -8.40 16.61
CA ASP A 377 6.00 -7.85 17.62
C ASP A 377 6.81 -8.95 18.34
N GLY A 378 7.88 -8.57 19.02
CA GLY A 378 8.80 -9.51 19.69
C GLY A 378 9.64 -10.32 18.71
N THR A 379 9.60 -11.65 18.79
CA THR A 379 10.55 -12.55 18.12
C THR A 379 10.64 -12.35 16.60
N LEU A 380 9.53 -12.07 15.93
CA LEU A 380 9.50 -11.86 14.49
C LEU A 380 10.18 -10.54 14.10
N SER A 381 9.80 -9.43 14.74
CA SER A 381 10.41 -8.11 14.48
C SER A 381 11.89 -8.10 14.87
N GLU A 382 12.25 -8.68 16.01
CA GLU A 382 13.63 -8.85 16.46
C GLU A 382 14.48 -9.61 15.44
N SER A 383 13.96 -10.75 14.93
CA SER A 383 14.69 -11.53 13.93
C SER A 383 14.78 -10.83 12.58
N THR A 384 13.77 -10.02 12.24
CA THR A 384 13.76 -9.19 11.03
C THR A 384 14.88 -8.15 11.08
N ILE A 385 14.94 -7.35 12.16
CA ILE A 385 15.96 -6.29 12.27
C ILE A 385 17.38 -6.85 12.38
N GLU A 386 17.55 -7.98 13.07
CA GLU A 386 18.84 -8.66 13.16
C GLU A 386 19.31 -9.15 11.77
N THR A 387 18.38 -9.68 10.97
CA THR A 387 18.66 -10.15 9.61
C THR A 387 18.97 -8.99 8.66
N LEU A 388 18.24 -7.88 8.77
CA LEU A 388 18.53 -6.64 8.02
C LEU A 388 19.95 -6.15 8.30
N ARG A 389 20.32 -6.00 9.59
CA ARG A 389 21.66 -5.53 10.00
C ARG A 389 22.80 -6.40 9.48
N ARG A 390 22.59 -7.72 9.34
CA ARG A 390 23.59 -8.64 8.75
C ARG A 390 23.72 -8.53 7.23
N ARG A 391 22.72 -7.96 6.56
CA ARG A 391 22.58 -7.98 5.10
C ARG A 391 22.68 -6.61 4.44
N THR A 392 22.75 -5.55 5.23
CA THR A 392 22.94 -4.18 4.76
C THR A 392 24.27 -3.61 5.27
N MET A 393 24.74 -2.52 4.67
CA MET A 393 25.97 -1.85 5.09
C MET A 393 25.75 -1.11 6.42
N ALA A 394 26.42 -1.56 7.48
CA ALA A 394 26.25 -0.99 8.83
C ALA A 394 26.51 0.54 8.91
N GLU A 395 27.40 1.07 8.07
CA GLU A 395 27.74 2.50 8.04
C GLU A 395 26.55 3.39 7.62
N PHE A 396 25.65 2.89 6.76
CA PHE A 396 24.52 3.66 6.22
C PHE A 396 23.17 3.27 6.82
N HIS A 397 23.10 2.10 7.48
CA HIS A 397 21.85 1.56 8.02
C HIS A 397 21.93 1.23 9.51
N GLY A 398 22.94 1.73 10.22
CA GLY A 398 23.10 1.53 11.67
C GLY A 398 21.91 2.05 12.47
N ASP A 399 21.30 3.13 11.99
CA ASP A 399 20.17 3.81 12.62
C ASP A 399 18.81 3.39 12.02
N LEU A 400 18.78 2.37 11.14
CA LEU A 400 17.54 1.82 10.59
C LEU A 400 16.62 1.38 11.73
N THR A 401 15.41 1.94 11.75
CA THR A 401 14.39 1.58 12.73
C THR A 401 13.38 0.59 12.15
N LEU A 402 12.94 -0.36 12.99
CA LEU A 402 11.83 -1.26 12.70
C LEU A 402 10.86 -1.17 13.88
N ARG A 403 9.60 -0.80 13.61
CA ARG A 403 8.57 -0.67 14.66
C ARG A 403 7.19 -1.08 14.16
N MET A 404 6.27 -1.30 15.10
CA MET A 404 4.85 -1.37 14.79
C MET A 404 4.28 0.01 14.46
N THR A 405 3.22 0.03 13.66
CA THR A 405 2.39 1.22 13.44
C THR A 405 1.79 1.76 14.74
N SER A 406 1.73 3.09 14.89
CA SER A 406 1.01 3.75 15.99
C SER A 406 -0.47 3.99 15.68
N GLN A 407 -0.90 3.73 14.44
CA GLN A 407 -2.24 3.99 13.93
C GLN A 407 -3.22 2.82 14.20
N GLY A 408 -2.71 1.66 14.61
CA GLY A 408 -3.50 0.47 14.89
C GLY A 408 -4.29 -0.02 13.68
N ASP A 409 -5.45 -0.61 13.93
CA ASP A 409 -6.30 -1.20 12.88
C ASP A 409 -7.00 -0.13 11.99
N ASP A 410 -6.98 1.14 12.41
CA ASP A 410 -7.60 2.25 11.67
C ASP A 410 -6.69 2.79 10.56
N ILE A 411 -5.46 2.29 10.41
CA ILE A 411 -4.45 2.88 9.54
C ILE A 411 -4.90 3.06 8.08
N VAL A 412 -5.63 2.09 7.52
CA VAL A 412 -6.12 2.19 6.13
C VAL A 412 -7.27 3.19 6.05
N LEU A 413 -8.16 3.25 7.05
CA LEU A 413 -9.24 4.23 7.11
C LEU A 413 -8.70 5.66 7.20
N ARG A 414 -7.69 5.88 8.04
CA ARG A 414 -7.02 7.19 8.14
C ARG A 414 -6.24 7.50 6.86
N GLY A 415 -5.59 6.52 6.26
CA GLY A 415 -4.91 6.65 4.96
C GLY A 415 -5.87 7.02 3.83
N ALA A 416 -7.06 6.43 3.80
CA ALA A 416 -8.12 6.78 2.89
C ALA A 416 -8.55 8.25 3.05
N ALA A 417 -8.57 8.77 4.28
CA ALA A 417 -8.77 10.20 4.51
C ALA A 417 -7.64 11.06 3.93
N VAL A 418 -6.37 10.67 4.12
CA VAL A 418 -5.21 11.36 3.53
C VAL A 418 -5.30 11.42 2.01
N LEU A 419 -5.74 10.35 1.34
CA LEU A 419 -5.95 10.34 -0.11
C LEU A 419 -6.92 11.43 -0.55
N VAL A 420 -8.03 11.61 0.17
CA VAL A 420 -9.02 12.66 -0.11
C VAL A 420 -8.44 14.04 0.18
N LEU A 421 -7.79 14.23 1.34
CA LEU A 421 -7.16 15.49 1.72
C LEU A 421 -6.11 15.94 0.67
N SER A 422 -5.28 15.01 0.22
CA SER A 422 -4.24 15.28 -0.79
C SER A 422 -4.87 15.67 -2.12
N ALA A 423 -5.88 14.94 -2.58
CA ALA A 423 -6.52 15.21 -3.87
C ALA A 423 -7.40 16.46 -3.89
N ARG A 424 -8.04 16.82 -2.77
CA ARG A 424 -9.03 17.91 -2.70
C ARG A 424 -8.45 19.21 -2.15
N LEU A 425 -7.53 19.11 -1.20
CA LEU A 425 -6.97 20.26 -0.50
C LEU A 425 -5.47 20.44 -0.77
N GLY A 426 -4.79 19.44 -1.32
CA GLY A 426 -3.34 19.48 -1.52
C GLY A 426 -2.58 19.40 -0.20
N VAL A 427 -3.19 18.78 0.83
CA VAL A 427 -2.58 18.58 2.15
C VAL A 427 -2.48 17.11 2.45
N SER A 428 -1.37 16.73 3.07
CA SER A 428 -1.06 15.41 3.57
C SER A 428 -0.38 15.58 4.90
#